data_AF-A0A0N0HM04-F1
#
_entry.id   AF-A0A0N0HM04-F1
#
_cell.length_a   1.000
_cell.length_b   1.000
_cell.length_c   1.000
_cell.angle_alpha   90.00
_cell.angle_beta   90.00
_cell.angle_gamma   90.00
#
_symmetry.space_group_name_H-M   'P 1'
#
loop_
_entity.id
_entity.type
_entity.pdbx_description
1 polymer ?
#
loop_
_entity_poly.entity_id
_entity_poly.type
_entity_poly.pdbx_seq_one_letter_code
_entity_poly.pdbx_strand_id
1 'polypeptide(L)'
;MVAAQRDLWRPTEVLAAFQQVGFNPSLSKVAALWGGAPVTVRLDDLDKICTALNCTVAELLQAEPLADTQTAPESGQQAVGAESQLPAGPLRPVPRTRRGSGPRSLPPS
;
A
#
# COMPACT_ATOMS: atom_id res chain seq x y z
N MET A 1 9.88 -15.24 12.81
CA MET A 1 10.78 -16.14 12.04
C MET A 1 10.52 -17.57 12.48
N VAL A 2 10.39 -18.49 11.52
CA VAL A 2 10.02 -19.90 11.70
C VAL A 2 11.02 -20.71 12.53
N ALA A 3 12.31 -20.34 12.52
CA ALA A 3 13.37 -21.13 13.17
C ALA A 3 13.34 -21.05 14.72
N ALA A 4 13.01 -19.90 15.30
CA ALA A 4 12.87 -19.75 16.75
C ALA A 4 11.67 -20.55 17.31
N GLN A 5 10.68 -20.86 16.48
CA GLN A 5 9.55 -21.73 16.84
C GLN A 5 9.93 -23.21 16.84
N ARG A 6 11.16 -23.55 16.42
CA ARG A 6 11.64 -24.92 16.24
C ARG A 6 12.95 -25.17 16.98
N ASP A 7 13.14 -24.46 18.10
CA ASP A 7 14.28 -24.58 19.02
C ASP A 7 15.66 -24.33 18.41
N LEU A 8 15.72 -23.73 17.23
CA LEU A 8 16.96 -23.22 16.65
C LEU A 8 17.14 -21.79 17.16
N TRP A 9 18.22 -21.52 17.88
CA TRP A 9 18.51 -20.24 18.51
C TRP A 9 19.76 -19.57 17.93
N ARG A 10 20.59 -20.31 17.18
CA ARG A 10 21.83 -19.80 16.58
C ARG A 10 21.90 -20.04 15.07
N PRO A 11 22.48 -19.12 14.28
CA PRO A 11 22.68 -19.32 12.84
C PRO A 11 23.48 -20.57 12.48
N THR A 12 24.38 -21.00 13.36
CA THR A 12 25.16 -22.24 13.19
C THR A 12 24.31 -23.50 13.29
N GLU A 13 23.26 -23.50 14.13
CA GLU A 13 22.33 -24.63 14.27
C GLU A 13 21.46 -24.75 13.02
N VAL A 14 21.01 -23.63 12.47
CA VAL A 14 20.30 -23.58 11.18
C VAL A 14 21.18 -24.07 10.03
N LEU A 15 22.45 -23.66 10.00
CA LEU A 15 23.40 -24.15 8.99
C LEU A 15 23.55 -25.68 9.06
N ALA A 16 23.64 -26.24 10.26
CA ALA A 16 23.70 -27.69 10.44
C ALA A 16 22.42 -28.37 9.92
N ALA A 17 21.24 -27.82 10.21
CA ALA A 17 19.97 -28.34 9.69
C ALA A 17 19.89 -28.29 8.14
N PHE A 18 20.37 -27.20 7.53
CA PHE A 18 20.43 -27.07 6.07
C PHE A 18 21.36 -28.12 5.42
N GLN A 19 22.49 -28.41 6.06
CA GLN A 19 23.42 -29.41 5.55
C GLN A 19 22.81 -30.82 5.53
N GLN A 20 21.92 -31.15 6.46
CA GLN A 20 21.22 -32.45 6.48
C GLN A 20 20.31 -32.68 5.26
N VAL A 21 19.79 -31.60 4.66
CA VAL A 21 18.95 -31.68 3.45
C VAL A 21 19.73 -31.43 2.16
N GLY A 22 21.06 -31.38 2.24
CA GLY A 22 21.92 -31.13 1.07
C GLY A 22 21.95 -29.66 0.62
N PHE A 23 21.50 -28.73 1.46
CA PHE A 23 21.63 -27.28 1.22
C PHE A 23 22.83 -26.76 2.00
N ASN A 24 23.90 -26.37 1.29
CA ASN A 24 25.15 -25.95 1.94
C ASN A 24 25.50 -24.48 1.63
N PRO A 25 24.72 -23.50 2.11
CA PRO A 25 25.05 -22.09 1.98
C PRO A 25 26.22 -21.69 2.88
N SER A 26 26.84 -20.54 2.61
CA SER A 26 27.81 -19.96 3.54
C SER A 26 27.14 -19.49 4.83
N LEU A 27 27.88 -19.47 5.94
CA LEU A 27 27.39 -18.96 7.22
C LEU A 27 26.88 -17.51 7.11
N SER A 28 27.58 -16.66 6.33
CA SER A 28 27.15 -15.28 6.09
C SER A 28 25.79 -15.19 5.40
N LYS A 29 25.48 -16.12 4.48
CA LYS A 29 24.18 -16.19 3.82
C LYS A 29 23.09 -16.65 4.79
N VAL A 30 23.39 -17.62 5.67
CA VAL A 30 22.48 -18.04 6.74
C VAL A 30 22.23 -16.91 7.74
N ALA A 31 23.25 -16.14 8.11
CA ALA A 31 23.11 -15.00 9.00
C ALA A 31 22.24 -13.89 8.39
N ALA A 32 22.40 -13.61 7.08
CA ALA A 32 21.54 -12.65 6.38
C ALA A 32 20.08 -13.13 6.31
N LEU A 33 19.85 -14.41 6.02
CA LEU A 33 18.53 -15.04 6.02
C LEU A 33 17.91 -14.99 7.43
N TRP A 34 18.69 -15.30 8.46
CA TRP A 34 18.31 -15.23 9.86
C TRP A 34 17.94 -13.81 10.30
N GLY A 35 18.62 -12.79 9.76
CA GLY A 35 18.29 -11.38 9.97
C GLY A 35 17.08 -10.88 9.18
N GLY A 36 16.43 -11.72 8.36
CA GLY A 36 15.29 -11.33 7.53
C GLY A 36 15.63 -10.51 6.29
N ALA A 37 16.92 -10.44 5.90
CA ALA A 37 17.39 -9.66 4.75
C ALA A 37 18.14 -10.54 3.72
N PRO A 38 17.47 -11.53 3.09
CA PRO A 38 18.11 -12.32 2.06
C PRO A 38 18.29 -11.49 0.78
N VAL A 39 19.51 -11.43 0.25
CA VAL A 39 19.84 -10.67 -0.98
C VAL A 39 19.14 -11.27 -2.20
N THR A 40 19.24 -12.59 -2.37
CA THR A 40 18.57 -13.36 -3.43
C THR A 40 18.36 -14.80 -2.95
N VAL A 41 17.20 -15.37 -3.23
CA VAL A 41 16.86 -16.77 -2.92
C VAL A 41 16.28 -17.42 -4.16
N ARG A 42 16.74 -18.63 -4.50
CA ARG A 42 16.14 -19.42 -5.58
C ARG A 42 14.93 -20.19 -5.07
N LEU A 43 13.97 -20.46 -5.96
CA LEU A 43 12.77 -21.24 -5.61
C LEU A 43 13.15 -22.63 -5.08
N ASP A 44 14.07 -23.35 -5.72
CA ASP A 44 14.58 -24.64 -5.22
C ASP A 44 15.26 -24.55 -3.84
N ASP A 45 15.86 -23.39 -3.52
CA ASP A 45 16.47 -23.18 -2.20
C ASP A 45 15.38 -22.96 -1.13
N LEU A 46 14.25 -22.33 -1.48
CA LEU A 46 13.11 -22.18 -0.56
C LEU A 46 12.56 -23.54 -0.14
N ASP A 47 12.42 -24.48 -1.08
CA ASP A 47 11.95 -25.84 -0.77
C ASP A 47 12.90 -26.57 0.18
N LYS A 48 14.21 -26.44 -0.02
CA LYS A 48 15.22 -27.04 0.87
C LYS A 48 15.23 -26.38 2.26
N ILE A 49 15.13 -25.06 2.32
CA ILE A 49 15.03 -24.31 3.57
C ILE A 49 13.78 -24.75 4.34
N CYS A 50 12.64 -24.87 3.64
CA CYS A 50 11.38 -25.34 4.20
C CYS A 50 11.46 -26.79 4.67
N THR A 51 12.15 -27.66 3.94
CA THR A 51 12.39 -29.06 4.32
C THR A 51 13.23 -29.14 5.60
N ALA A 52 14.31 -28.36 5.70
CA ALA A 52 15.18 -28.35 6.88
C ALA A 52 14.52 -27.73 8.12
N LEU A 53 13.74 -26.66 7.91
CA LEU A 53 13.00 -25.99 8.96
C LEU A 53 11.60 -26.58 9.14
N ASN A 54 11.27 -27.71 8.51
CA ASN A 54 9.97 -28.37 8.59
C ASN A 54 8.77 -27.40 8.51
N CYS A 55 8.80 -26.45 7.56
CA CYS A 55 7.82 -25.38 7.40
C CYS A 55 7.29 -25.31 5.97
N THR A 56 6.29 -24.47 5.72
CA THR A 56 5.83 -24.15 4.37
C THR A 56 6.39 -22.83 3.88
N VAL A 57 6.43 -22.63 2.56
CA VAL A 57 6.90 -21.35 1.96
C VAL A 57 6.03 -20.17 2.43
N ALA A 58 4.73 -20.39 2.64
CA ALA A 58 3.80 -19.38 3.15
C ALA A 58 4.07 -18.99 4.62
N GLU A 59 4.60 -19.91 5.44
CA GLU A 59 5.07 -19.59 6.79
C GLU A 59 6.40 -18.82 6.78
N LEU A 60 7.22 -19.04 5.76
CA LEU A 60 8.53 -18.42 5.61
C LEU A 60 8.46 -17.02 5.02
N LEU A 61 7.58 -16.80 4.03
CA LEU A 61 7.42 -15.56 3.29
C LEU A 61 6.02 -14.99 3.50
N GLN A 62 5.95 -13.86 4.20
CA GLN A 62 4.70 -13.11 4.32
C GLN A 62 4.67 -12.00 3.26
N ALA A 63 3.62 -11.98 2.44
CA ALA A 63 3.42 -10.91 1.48
C ALA A 63 3.23 -9.58 2.23
N GLU A 64 4.03 -8.59 1.87
CA GLU A 64 3.78 -7.23 2.33
C GLU A 64 2.44 -6.77 1.71
N PRO A 65 1.50 -6.25 2.51
CA PRO A 65 0.28 -5.71 1.96
C PRO A 65 0.66 -4.62 0.97
N LEU A 66 0.19 -4.75 -0.27
CA LEU A 66 0.22 -3.65 -1.22
C LEU A 66 -0.43 -2.49 -0.48
N ALA A 67 0.32 -1.40 -0.24
CA ALA A 67 -0.24 -0.19 0.35
C ALA A 67 -1.52 0.08 -0.41
N ASP A 68 -2.65 -0.12 0.27
CA ASP A 68 -3.93 -0.15 -0.38
C ASP A 68 -3.98 1.06 -1.29
N THR A 69 -4.42 0.82 -2.52
CA THR A 69 -5.22 1.81 -3.22
C THR A 69 -6.45 2.01 -2.33
N GLN A 70 -6.24 2.64 -1.17
CA GLN A 70 -7.24 3.41 -0.50
C GLN A 70 -7.58 4.40 -1.58
N THR A 71 -8.62 4.03 -2.32
CA THR A 71 -9.60 4.97 -2.78
C THR A 71 -9.83 5.80 -1.55
N ALA A 72 -9.06 6.89 -1.43
CA ALA A 72 -9.43 7.99 -0.57
C ALA A 72 -10.92 8.12 -0.84
N PRO A 73 -11.79 8.16 0.19
CA PRO A 73 -13.19 8.46 -0.08
C PRO A 73 -13.11 9.67 -0.99
N GLU A 74 -13.58 9.52 -2.24
CA GLU A 74 -13.57 10.63 -3.17
C GLU A 74 -14.23 11.73 -2.36
N SER A 75 -13.41 12.68 -1.91
CA SER A 75 -13.88 13.85 -1.21
C SER A 75 -14.54 14.58 -2.35
N GLY A 76 -15.79 14.15 -2.58
CA GLY A 76 -16.56 14.45 -3.76
C GLY A 76 -16.44 15.92 -3.92
N GLN A 77 -15.79 16.32 -5.01
CA GLN A 77 -15.32 17.66 -5.30
C GLN A 77 -16.25 18.67 -4.62
N GLN A 78 -15.84 19.14 -3.44
CA GLN A 78 -16.75 19.92 -2.63
C GLN A 78 -16.81 21.29 -3.30
N ALA A 79 -17.90 21.51 -4.04
CA ALA A 79 -18.12 22.76 -4.74
C ALA A 79 -17.99 23.91 -3.73
N VAL A 80 -17.13 24.88 -4.07
CA VAL A 80 -16.93 26.12 -3.31
C VAL A 80 -18.22 26.95 -3.35
N GLY A 81 -19.19 26.58 -2.52
CA GLY A 81 -20.53 27.16 -2.51
C GLY A 81 -21.56 26.44 -1.63
N ALA A 82 -21.22 25.33 -0.96
CA ALA A 82 -22.11 24.73 0.03
C ALA A 82 -22.09 25.55 1.34
N GLU A 83 -22.86 26.63 1.32
CA GLU A 83 -23.23 27.43 2.48
C GLU A 83 -23.90 26.56 3.56
N SER A 84 -23.29 26.53 4.75
CA SER A 84 -23.88 25.94 5.95
C SER A 84 -25.30 26.47 6.12
N GLN A 85 -26.22 25.53 6.30
CA GLN A 85 -27.64 25.76 6.50
C GLN A 85 -27.88 26.68 7.71
N LEU A 86 -27.99 27.98 7.46
CA LEU A 86 -28.78 28.93 8.24
C LEU A 86 -30.04 29.27 7.43
N PRO A 87 -31.23 29.38 8.03
CA PRO A 87 -32.41 29.77 7.29
C PRO A 87 -32.38 31.29 7.07
N ALA A 88 -31.80 31.73 5.96
CA ALA A 88 -32.03 33.05 5.39
C ALA A 88 -31.99 32.91 3.86
N GLY A 89 -33.18 32.83 3.25
CA GLY A 89 -33.36 32.54 1.84
C GLY A 89 -32.65 33.53 0.88
N PRO A 90 -32.47 33.14 -0.39
CA PRO A 90 -31.62 33.87 -1.32
C PRO A 90 -32.23 35.21 -1.73
N LEU A 91 -31.56 36.31 -1.37
CA LEU A 91 -31.80 37.64 -1.94
C LEU A 91 -31.31 37.65 -3.40
N ARG A 92 -32.16 37.18 -4.33
CA ARG A 92 -31.89 37.28 -5.76
C ARG A 92 -32.00 38.74 -6.20
N PRO A 93 -30.94 39.38 -6.74
CA PRO A 93 -31.05 40.73 -7.25
C PRO A 93 -31.93 40.75 -8.51
N VAL A 94 -33.09 41.41 -8.41
CA VAL A 94 -33.99 41.60 -9.56
C VAL A 94 -33.55 42.86 -10.33
N PRO A 95 -33.32 42.79 -11.65
CA PRO A 95 -32.99 43.97 -12.44
C PRO A 95 -34.17 44.95 -12.40
N ARG A 96 -33.90 46.19 -11.98
CA ARG A 96 -34.91 47.27 -12.00
C ARG A 96 -35.25 47.61 -13.44
N THR A 97 -36.47 47.29 -13.88
CA THR A 97 -37.01 47.78 -15.14
C THR A 97 -37.32 49.26 -15.01
N ARG A 98 -36.36 50.14 -15.36
CA ARG A 98 -36.67 51.56 -15.53
C ARG A 98 -37.53 51.70 -16.79
N ARG A 99 -38.80 52.02 -16.56
CA ARG A 99 -39.73 52.62 -17.51
C ARG A 99 -39.02 53.80 -18.20
N GLY A 100 -38.82 53.70 -19.52
CA GLY A 100 -38.38 54.80 -20.38
C GLY A 100 -36.95 54.68 -20.92
N SER A 101 -36.83 54.27 -22.19
CA SER A 101 -36.01 54.94 -23.23
C SER A 101 -35.75 53.97 -24.41
N GLY A 102 -36.42 54.25 -25.54
CA GLY A 102 -36.02 54.08 -26.95
C GLY A 102 -35.40 52.77 -27.48
N PRO A 103 -35.62 52.43 -28.77
CA PRO A 103 -34.94 51.28 -29.39
C PRO A 103 -33.42 51.56 -29.42
N ARG A 104 -32.64 50.63 -28.85
CA ARG A 104 -31.18 50.67 -28.92
C ARG A 104 -30.74 50.36 -30.36
N SER A 105 -29.96 51.26 -30.94
CA SER A 105 -29.28 51.07 -32.22
C SER A 105 -28.27 49.92 -32.12
N LEU A 106 -28.19 49.11 -33.19
CA LEU A 106 -27.17 48.08 -33.36
C LEU A 106 -25.87 48.70 -33.89
N PRO A 107 -24.69 48.17 -33.52
CA PRO A 107 -23.41 48.65 -34.04
C PRO A 107 -23.20 48.26 -35.52
N PRO A 108 -22.48 49.07 -36.31
CA PRO A 108 -22.27 48.82 -37.73
C PRO A 108 -21.27 47.69 -37.97
N SER A 109 -21.47 46.98 -39.08
CA SER A 109 -20.62 45.92 -39.65
C SER A 109 -19.34 46.46 -40.29
#